data_AF-A0A4Q5KWZ9-F1
#
_entry.id   AF-A0A4Q5KWZ9-F1
#
_cell.length_a   1.000
_cell.length_b   1.000
_cell.length_c   1.000
_cell.angle_alpha   90.00
_cell.angle_beta   90.00
_cell.angle_gamma   90.00
#
_symmetry.space_group_name_H-M   'P 1'
#
loop_
_entity.id
_entity.type
_entity.pdbx_description
1 polymer ?
#
loop_
_entity_poly.entity_id
_entity_poly.type
_entity_poly.pdbx_seq_one_letter_code
_entity_poly.pdbx_strand_id
1 'polypeptide(L)'
;MNKNALFIGALLVTSAATFHWIMQDSTAQTMVGEHSSVKTHQKIKAASEKQLKKEVVQTKTDLISLQEQDEALKALPQELTKQFGLLSKAYAADMIYPSYSTPLLSNDKSYLEPNHFSEVKIPVLDGAHKASLSLDKYRFSYPEPITVTLNSDLAVDHIEYELLDPETRKSLTTQYTQELTTEFSPQKEWPQEVRIKAVISFVDGKDTLTTDIQFSNPVAYVNSIEPPYSAGSDMILPLNVEVKESGNYRIRANLFQTNGKPIASLNNKEKLSQGDAVFELKAHSSVLKNDVTEFELRNITVEKMSDFPGEKTRYGTSRKTVFTISSFDISSLSDEPYQMSEQEKERLRFLNDIAQQ
;
A
#
# COMPACT_ATOMS: atom_id res chain seq x y z
N MET A 1 31.51 6.19 25.85
CA MET A 1 30.76 5.47 24.79
C MET A 1 29.29 5.52 25.14
N ASN A 2 28.51 6.37 24.47
CA ASN A 2 27.17 6.75 24.90
C ASN A 2 26.12 5.89 24.17
N LYS A 3 25.30 5.14 24.93
CA LYS A 3 24.38 4.09 24.42
C LYS A 3 23.15 4.65 23.67
N ASN A 4 22.98 5.97 23.63
CA ASN A 4 21.84 6.63 22.97
C ASN A 4 22.04 6.88 21.47
N ALA A 5 23.27 6.71 20.94
CA ALA A 5 23.53 6.85 19.50
C ALA A 5 22.98 5.68 18.66
N LEU A 6 22.74 4.52 19.28
CA LEU A 6 22.28 3.31 18.60
C LEU A 6 20.75 3.27 18.37
N PHE A 7 19.97 4.06 19.12
CA PHE A 7 18.50 4.07 19.00
C PHE A 7 17.98 5.02 17.90
N ILE A 8 18.75 6.05 17.52
CA ILE A 8 18.34 7.01 16.47
C ILE A 8 18.59 6.42 15.07
N GLY A 9 19.59 5.55 14.90
CA GLY A 9 19.89 4.89 13.62
C GLY A 9 18.81 3.90 13.17
N ALA A 10 18.09 3.25 14.11
CA ALA A 10 17.09 2.25 13.78
C ALA A 10 15.72 2.85 13.40
N LEU A 11 15.39 4.07 13.86
CA LEU A 11 14.11 4.73 13.59
C LEU A 11 14.07 5.40 12.19
N LEU A 12 15.25 5.74 11.63
CA LEU A 12 15.39 6.46 10.37
C LEU A 12 15.29 5.58 9.12
N VAL A 13 15.67 4.30 9.20
CA VAL A 13 15.53 3.35 8.09
C VAL A 13 14.05 2.97 7.86
N THR A 14 13.25 2.93 8.93
CA THR A 14 11.80 2.69 8.83
C THR A 14 11.04 3.90 8.28
N SER A 15 11.50 5.13 8.52
CA SER A 15 10.85 6.32 7.94
C SER A 15 11.10 6.46 6.44
N ALA A 16 12.26 6.06 5.92
CA ALA A 16 12.54 6.15 4.48
C ALA A 16 11.62 5.20 3.65
N ALA A 17 11.32 4.01 4.18
CA ALA A 17 10.41 3.06 3.55
C ALA A 17 8.94 3.53 3.58
N THR A 18 8.49 4.19 4.67
CA THR A 18 7.12 4.72 4.75
C THR A 18 6.92 5.99 3.92
N PHE A 19 7.97 6.82 3.76
CA PHE A 19 7.92 8.00 2.88
C PHE A 19 7.85 7.65 1.39
N HIS A 20 8.41 6.51 0.98
CA HIS A 20 8.29 6.02 -0.41
C HIS A 20 6.85 5.65 -0.78
N TRP A 21 6.06 5.16 0.19
CA TRP A 21 4.67 4.76 -0.03
C TRP A 21 3.69 5.94 -0.06
N ILE A 22 3.86 6.95 0.81
CA ILE A 22 2.91 8.08 0.94
C ILE A 22 3.06 9.13 -0.18
N MET A 23 4.26 9.29 -0.76
CA MET A 23 4.53 10.37 -1.72
C MET A 23 4.26 10.03 -3.20
N GLN A 24 4.02 8.76 -3.55
CA GLN A 24 3.65 8.36 -4.93
C GLN A 24 2.20 8.66 -5.31
N ASP A 25 1.36 9.06 -4.36
CA ASP A 25 -0.08 9.29 -4.58
C ASP A 25 -0.47 10.79 -4.69
N SER A 26 0.48 11.74 -4.58
CA SER A 26 0.22 13.16 -4.86
C SER A 26 0.46 13.51 -6.32
N THR A 27 -0.47 13.17 -7.19
CA THR A 27 -0.64 13.88 -8.47
C THR A 27 -1.50 15.11 -8.21
N ALA A 28 -0.87 16.28 -8.09
CA ALA A 28 -1.58 17.54 -8.11
C ALA A 28 -2.22 17.73 -9.49
N GLN A 29 -3.56 17.82 -9.53
CA GLN A 29 -4.31 18.13 -10.75
C GLN A 29 -4.03 19.57 -11.18
N THR A 30 -3.38 19.73 -12.33
CA THR A 30 -3.23 21.02 -13.00
C THR A 30 -4.58 21.39 -13.64
N MET A 31 -5.32 22.32 -13.03
CA MET A 31 -6.51 22.90 -13.63
C MET A 31 -6.11 23.92 -14.71
N VAL A 32 -6.25 23.54 -15.98
CA VAL A 32 -6.34 24.49 -17.09
C VAL A 32 -7.81 24.68 -17.40
N GLY A 33 -8.29 25.90 -17.19
CA GLY A 33 -9.67 26.29 -17.43
C GLY A 33 -9.97 26.45 -18.91
N GLU A 34 -11.16 26.03 -19.32
CA GLU A 34 -11.78 26.50 -20.55
C GLU A 34 -13.25 26.82 -20.27
N HIS A 35 -13.62 28.07 -20.54
CA HIS A 35 -14.96 28.60 -20.37
C HIS A 35 -15.92 27.96 -21.36
N SER A 36 -17.11 27.58 -20.90
CA SER A 36 -18.33 27.70 -21.70
C SER A 36 -19.56 27.92 -20.83
N SER A 37 -20.25 28.99 -21.19
CA SER A 37 -21.48 29.55 -20.66
C SER A 37 -22.69 28.63 -20.81
N VAL A 38 -23.53 28.51 -19.76
CA VAL A 38 -24.99 28.46 -19.91
C VAL A 38 -25.67 29.20 -18.75
N LYS A 39 -26.71 29.92 -19.13
CA LYS A 39 -27.49 30.94 -18.43
C LYS A 39 -28.72 30.32 -17.76
N THR A 40 -29.03 30.77 -16.52
CA THR A 40 -30.39 30.99 -15.95
C THR A 40 -31.24 29.74 -15.61
N HIS A 41 -31.88 29.54 -14.44
CA HIS A 41 -32.83 30.38 -13.69
C HIS A 41 -33.13 29.77 -12.30
N GLN A 42 -33.32 30.65 -11.28
CA GLN A 42 -34.29 30.64 -10.16
C GLN A 42 -34.60 29.32 -9.41
N LYS A 43 -34.63 29.26 -8.08
CA LYS A 43 -35.37 30.15 -7.15
C LYS A 43 -34.99 29.79 -5.70
N ILE A 44 -34.39 30.71 -4.94
CA ILE A 44 -34.29 30.60 -3.47
C ILE A 44 -35.28 31.60 -2.87
N LYS A 45 -36.19 31.08 -2.03
CA LYS A 45 -37.09 31.88 -1.19
C LYS A 45 -36.32 32.41 0.02
N ALA A 46 -36.50 33.69 0.28
CA ALA A 46 -36.08 34.39 1.49
C ALA A 46 -36.96 34.00 2.70
N ALA A 47 -36.36 34.00 3.89
CA ALA A 47 -36.85 34.69 5.09
C ALA A 47 -35.93 34.41 6.28
N SER A 48 -35.20 35.43 6.76
CA SER A 48 -35.45 36.05 8.06
C SER A 48 -34.22 36.82 8.55
N GLU A 49 -34.31 38.13 8.49
CA GLU A 49 -33.47 39.07 9.23
C GLU A 49 -33.93 39.16 10.68
N LYS A 50 -32.98 39.12 11.63
CA LYS A 50 -32.83 40.06 12.77
C LYS A 50 -31.91 39.44 13.82
N GLN A 51 -30.71 40.00 13.97
CA GLN A 51 -30.39 40.88 15.09
C GLN A 51 -29.02 41.53 14.85
N LEU A 52 -28.98 42.84 15.09
CA LEU A 52 -27.89 43.76 14.80
C LEU A 52 -27.77 44.65 16.04
N LYS A 53 -26.57 44.77 16.62
CA LYS A 53 -25.99 45.95 17.32
C LYS A 53 -24.80 45.48 18.17
N LYS A 54 -23.56 45.84 17.78
CA LYS A 54 -22.84 47.10 18.01
C LYS A 54 -22.02 47.04 19.30
N GLU A 55 -20.69 47.02 19.17
CA GLU A 55 -19.84 47.97 19.87
C GLU A 55 -18.53 48.18 19.07
N VAL A 56 -18.19 49.46 18.87
CA VAL A 56 -16.99 49.96 18.18
C VAL A 56 -16.34 50.91 19.17
N VAL A 57 -15.06 50.71 19.49
CA VAL A 57 -14.18 51.81 19.93
C VAL A 57 -12.77 51.60 19.35
N GLN A 58 -12.32 52.61 18.61
CA GLN A 58 -10.97 52.82 18.07
C GLN A 58 -9.98 53.17 19.19
N THR A 59 -8.70 52.80 19.03
CA THR A 59 -7.59 53.75 19.25
C THR A 59 -6.39 53.45 18.34
N LYS A 60 -5.82 54.53 17.83
CA LYS A 60 -4.69 54.68 16.91
C LYS A 60 -3.32 54.43 17.57
N THR A 61 -2.36 54.06 16.71
CA THR A 61 -0.92 54.42 16.69
C THR A 61 -0.05 54.02 17.89
N ASP A 62 0.86 53.06 17.66
CA ASP A 62 2.30 53.37 17.73
C ASP A 62 3.11 52.43 16.83
N LEU A 63 3.83 53.05 15.90
CA LEU A 63 4.90 52.48 15.09
C LEU A 63 6.15 52.45 15.97
N ILE A 64 6.59 51.26 16.39
CA ILE A 64 7.92 51.05 16.95
C ILE A 64 8.56 49.85 16.23
N SER A 65 9.54 50.19 15.38
CA SER A 65 10.67 49.39 14.89
C SER A 65 10.44 47.93 14.48
N LEU A 66 10.04 47.72 13.22
CA LEU A 66 10.29 46.49 12.45
C LEU A 66 11.67 46.57 11.77
N GLN A 67 12.76 46.66 12.53
CA GLN A 67 14.09 46.78 11.90
C GLN A 67 15.24 46.00 12.56
N GLU A 68 14.96 45.08 13.50
CA GLU A 68 16.00 44.20 14.07
C GLU A 68 15.48 42.77 14.30
N GLN A 69 14.87 42.15 13.28
CA GLN A 69 14.50 40.74 13.35
C GLN A 69 14.65 40.00 12.01
N ASP A 70 15.58 40.46 11.16
CA ASP A 70 15.78 39.94 9.81
C ASP A 70 17.12 39.18 9.63
N GLU A 71 17.86 38.87 10.71
CA GLU A 71 19.09 38.05 10.64
C GLU A 71 18.98 36.69 11.34
N ALA A 72 17.78 36.32 11.81
CA ALA A 72 17.49 34.98 12.32
C ALA A 72 16.55 34.21 11.38
N LEU A 73 16.74 34.36 10.06
CA LEU A 73 16.21 33.40 9.10
C LEU A 73 16.88 32.05 9.40
N LYS A 74 16.12 31.22 10.11
CA LYS A 74 16.52 29.99 10.80
C LYS A 74 17.42 29.11 9.93
N ALA A 75 18.72 29.11 10.20
CA ALA A 75 19.58 28.03 9.77
C ALA A 75 18.96 26.72 10.29
N LEU A 76 18.72 25.77 9.38
CA LEU A 76 18.22 24.45 9.77
C LEU A 76 19.22 23.82 10.74
N PRO A 77 18.76 23.05 11.74
CA PRO A 77 19.68 22.33 12.59
C PRO A 77 20.63 21.49 11.73
N GLN A 78 21.94 21.58 11.98
CA GLN A 78 22.98 20.91 11.16
C GLN A 78 22.73 19.39 11.01
N GLU A 79 22.14 18.75 12.02
CA GLU A 79 21.75 17.34 11.97
C GLU A 79 20.64 17.07 10.93
N LEU A 80 19.70 18.01 10.77
CA LEU A 80 18.64 17.93 9.78
C LEU A 80 19.20 18.11 8.36
N THR A 81 20.05 19.11 8.14
CA THR A 81 20.78 19.30 6.86
C THR A 81 21.56 18.04 6.47
N LYS A 82 22.23 17.40 7.43
CA LYS A 82 22.94 16.14 7.21
C LYS A 82 22.00 14.97 6.85
N GLN A 83 20.84 14.87 7.48
CA GLN A 83 19.82 13.88 7.14
C GLN A 83 19.29 14.09 5.73
N PHE A 84 18.99 15.33 5.33
CA PHE A 84 18.61 15.66 3.97
C PHE A 84 19.72 15.35 2.96
N GLY A 85 20.99 15.58 3.31
CA GLY A 85 22.12 15.19 2.47
C GLY A 85 22.24 13.68 2.25
N LEU A 86 21.96 12.86 3.26
CA LEU A 86 21.89 11.40 3.13
C LEU A 86 20.68 10.97 2.29
N LEU A 87 19.52 11.58 2.52
CA LEU A 87 18.30 11.31 1.75
C LEU A 87 18.46 11.67 0.28
N SER A 88 19.07 12.81 -0.02
CA SER A 88 19.33 13.25 -1.40
C SER A 88 20.25 12.27 -2.13
N LYS A 89 21.33 11.82 -1.48
CA LYS A 89 22.25 10.84 -2.06
C LYS A 89 21.57 9.49 -2.31
N ALA A 90 20.77 9.02 -1.36
CA ALA A 90 19.99 7.80 -1.52
C ALA A 90 18.99 7.94 -2.68
N TYR A 91 18.22 9.04 -2.70
CA TYR A 91 17.27 9.34 -3.76
C TYR A 91 17.95 9.38 -5.13
N ALA A 92 19.07 10.08 -5.28
CA ALA A 92 19.80 10.13 -6.55
C ALA A 92 20.31 8.76 -7.01
N ALA A 93 20.70 7.89 -6.08
CA ALA A 93 21.12 6.52 -6.39
C ALA A 93 19.95 5.64 -6.85
N ASP A 94 18.75 5.85 -6.30
CA ASP A 94 17.54 5.11 -6.67
C ASP A 94 16.94 5.58 -8.00
N MET A 95 17.08 6.87 -8.34
CA MET A 95 16.54 7.47 -9.57
C MET A 95 17.19 6.99 -10.87
N ILE A 96 18.14 6.05 -10.81
CA ILE A 96 18.63 5.33 -12.00
C ILE A 96 17.64 4.25 -12.47
N TYR A 97 16.66 3.92 -11.63
CA TYR A 97 15.59 2.97 -11.93
C TYR A 97 14.27 3.72 -12.09
N PRO A 98 13.46 3.39 -13.11
CA PRO A 98 12.12 3.95 -13.21
C PRO A 98 11.23 3.49 -12.06
N SER A 99 10.30 4.34 -11.64
CA SER A 99 9.37 4.05 -10.55
C SER A 99 8.48 2.82 -10.79
N TYR A 100 8.29 2.42 -12.05
CA TYR A 100 7.52 1.24 -12.44
C TYR A 100 8.34 -0.07 -12.40
N SER A 101 9.67 0.01 -12.27
CA SER A 101 10.58 -1.14 -12.28
C SER A 101 11.72 -0.94 -11.29
N THR A 102 11.45 -1.24 -10.02
CA THR A 102 12.41 -1.07 -8.92
C THR A 102 13.12 -2.39 -8.64
N PRO A 103 14.47 -2.43 -8.53
CA PRO A 103 15.19 -3.64 -8.14
C PRO A 103 14.65 -4.21 -6.84
N LEU A 104 14.61 -5.54 -6.74
CA LEU A 104 14.09 -6.24 -5.58
C LEU A 104 15.16 -7.14 -4.98
N LEU A 105 15.47 -6.93 -3.70
CA LEU A 105 16.41 -7.74 -2.93
C LEU A 105 15.67 -8.87 -2.20
N SER A 106 16.40 -9.95 -1.90
CA SER A 106 15.82 -11.13 -1.23
C SER A 106 15.33 -10.86 0.20
N ASN A 107 15.69 -9.74 0.80
CA ASN A 107 15.27 -9.33 2.14
C ASN A 107 14.15 -8.27 2.15
N ASP A 108 13.64 -7.85 0.98
CA ASP A 108 12.62 -6.82 0.85
C ASP A 108 11.21 -7.37 1.15
N LYS A 109 10.99 -7.78 2.40
CA LYS A 109 9.76 -8.46 2.84
C LYS A 109 8.48 -7.70 2.49
N SER A 110 8.47 -6.38 2.58
CA SER A 110 7.29 -5.57 2.28
C SER A 110 6.79 -5.74 0.84
N TYR A 111 7.70 -6.02 -0.10
CA TYR A 111 7.36 -6.31 -1.50
C TYR A 111 7.17 -7.80 -1.75
N LEU A 112 7.97 -8.66 -1.10
CA LEU A 112 7.94 -10.11 -1.28
C LEU A 112 6.73 -10.78 -0.61
N GLU A 113 6.19 -10.16 0.46
CA GLU A 113 5.10 -10.70 1.27
C GLU A 113 3.99 -9.63 1.48
N PRO A 114 3.40 -9.06 0.41
CA PRO A 114 2.51 -7.91 0.51
C PRO A 114 1.19 -8.21 1.22
N ASN A 115 0.88 -9.49 1.43
CA ASN A 115 -0.33 -9.99 2.09
C ASN A 115 -0.03 -10.78 3.39
N HIS A 116 1.15 -10.57 3.98
CA HIS A 116 1.54 -11.25 5.21
C HIS A 116 0.59 -10.95 6.37
N PHE A 117 0.20 -12.00 7.10
CA PHE A 117 -0.50 -11.85 8.37
C PHE A 117 0.50 -11.78 9.53
N SER A 118 0.41 -10.72 10.33
CA SER A 118 1.28 -10.54 11.50
C SER A 118 0.64 -11.12 12.76
N GLU A 119 1.14 -12.26 13.20
CA GLU A 119 0.70 -12.92 14.44
C GLU A 119 1.05 -12.09 15.69
N VAL A 120 0.08 -11.94 16.60
CA VAL A 120 0.29 -11.27 17.89
C VAL A 120 0.05 -12.25 19.03
N LYS A 121 1.10 -12.52 19.82
CA LYS A 121 1.04 -13.37 21.01
C LYS A 121 0.60 -12.56 22.22
N ILE A 122 -0.56 -12.90 22.78
CA ILE A 122 -1.15 -12.20 23.92
C ILE A 122 -1.16 -13.09 25.16
N PRO A 123 -0.92 -12.53 26.37
CA PRO A 123 -1.05 -13.28 27.61
C PRO A 123 -2.47 -13.81 27.78
N VAL A 124 -2.61 -15.04 28.30
CA VAL A 124 -3.92 -15.66 28.58
C VAL A 124 -4.04 -16.09 30.03
N LEU A 125 -5.27 -16.24 30.52
CA LEU A 125 -5.62 -16.62 31.89
C LEU A 125 -5.00 -15.66 32.94
N ASP A 126 -4.03 -16.14 33.72
CA ASP A 126 -3.30 -15.37 34.74
C ASP A 126 -2.10 -14.59 34.17
N GLY A 127 -1.84 -14.73 32.87
CA GLY A 127 -0.77 -14.07 32.14
C GLY A 127 0.57 -14.81 32.14
N ALA A 128 0.66 -16.00 32.76
CA ALA A 128 1.88 -16.83 32.71
C ALA A 128 2.09 -17.47 31.33
N HIS A 129 1.01 -17.71 30.60
CA HIS A 129 0.99 -18.33 29.28
C HIS A 129 0.62 -17.33 28.19
N LYS A 130 0.89 -17.68 26.93
CA LYS A 130 0.54 -16.85 25.78
C LYS A 130 -0.11 -17.67 24.69
N ALA A 131 -1.14 -17.10 24.07
CA ALA A 131 -1.77 -17.66 22.89
C ALA A 131 -1.85 -16.64 21.76
N SER A 132 -2.06 -17.12 20.54
CA SER A 132 -2.25 -16.29 19.35
C SER A 132 -3.17 -16.98 18.34
N LEU A 133 -3.78 -16.17 17.48
CA LEU A 133 -4.40 -16.65 16.25
C LEU A 133 -3.43 -16.40 15.09
N SER A 134 -3.20 -17.41 14.27
CA SER A 134 -2.42 -17.31 13.03
C SER A 134 -3.28 -17.66 11.82
N LEU A 135 -3.05 -16.91 10.74
CA LEU A 135 -3.62 -17.14 9.42
C LEU A 135 -2.48 -17.19 8.38
N ASP A 136 -2.74 -17.77 7.23
CA ASP A 136 -1.82 -17.79 6.09
C ASP A 136 -1.59 -16.39 5.50
N LYS A 137 -2.61 -15.53 5.55
CA LYS A 137 -2.57 -14.17 5.02
C LYS A 137 -3.60 -13.24 5.64
N TYR A 138 -3.49 -11.95 5.34
CA TYR A 138 -4.36 -10.91 5.90
C TYR A 138 -5.59 -10.58 5.03
N ARG A 139 -5.44 -10.58 3.70
CA ARG A 139 -6.50 -10.32 2.72
C ARG A 139 -6.96 -11.62 2.07
N PHE A 140 -8.24 -11.93 2.21
CA PHE A 140 -8.91 -13.07 1.59
C PHE A 140 -9.88 -12.62 0.51
N SER A 141 -10.16 -13.50 -0.44
CA SER A 141 -11.06 -13.21 -1.55
C SER A 141 -12.09 -14.31 -1.74
N TYR A 142 -13.38 -13.98 -1.88
CA TYR A 142 -14.39 -15.00 -2.22
C TYR A 142 -14.00 -15.74 -3.53
N PRO A 143 -14.13 -17.08 -3.61
CA PRO A 143 -14.67 -18.03 -2.62
C PRO A 143 -13.60 -18.75 -1.77
N GLU A 144 -12.42 -18.15 -1.61
CA GLU A 144 -11.30 -18.78 -0.90
C GLU A 144 -11.62 -19.07 0.58
N PRO A 145 -11.34 -20.29 1.07
CA PRO A 145 -11.52 -20.60 2.48
C PRO A 145 -10.55 -19.82 3.38
N ILE A 146 -11.00 -19.50 4.60
CA ILE A 146 -10.19 -18.84 5.62
C ILE A 146 -9.78 -19.88 6.66
N THR A 147 -8.48 -20.18 6.73
CA THR A 147 -7.94 -21.11 7.75
C THR A 147 -7.39 -20.32 8.93
N VAL A 148 -7.91 -20.62 10.12
CA VAL A 148 -7.49 -20.02 11.39
C VAL A 148 -6.85 -21.11 12.26
N THR A 149 -5.67 -20.84 12.79
CA THR A 149 -4.99 -21.73 13.74
C THR A 149 -4.78 -21.02 15.07
N LEU A 150 -5.20 -21.67 16.16
CA LEU A 150 -4.86 -21.28 17.52
C LEU A 150 -3.48 -21.84 17.88
N ASN A 151 -2.55 -20.97 18.24
CA ASN A 151 -1.27 -21.37 18.83
C ASN A 151 -1.31 -21.12 20.33
N SER A 152 -1.09 -22.17 21.12
CA SER A 152 -1.09 -22.12 22.58
C SER A 152 -0.20 -23.24 23.12
N ASP A 153 0.48 -23.00 24.24
CA ASP A 153 1.20 -24.02 25.01
C ASP A 153 0.31 -24.73 26.04
N LEU A 154 -0.86 -24.16 26.34
CA LEU A 154 -1.88 -24.75 27.20
C LEU A 154 -2.76 -25.76 26.45
N ALA A 155 -3.22 -26.77 27.19
CA ALA A 155 -4.23 -27.72 26.71
C ALA A 155 -5.58 -27.02 26.52
N VAL A 156 -6.14 -27.17 25.32
CA VAL A 156 -7.43 -26.60 24.91
C VAL A 156 -8.49 -27.70 24.93
N ASP A 157 -9.60 -27.45 25.61
CA ASP A 157 -10.77 -28.35 25.63
C ASP A 157 -11.65 -28.13 24.40
N HIS A 158 -11.97 -26.86 24.11
CA HIS A 158 -12.70 -26.46 22.90
C HIS A 158 -12.53 -24.96 22.59
N ILE A 159 -12.93 -24.60 21.38
CA ILE A 159 -12.93 -23.23 20.87
C ILE A 159 -14.29 -22.93 20.25
N GLU A 160 -14.86 -21.78 20.62
CA GLU A 160 -16.02 -21.18 19.99
C GLU A 160 -15.56 -20.01 19.13
N TYR A 161 -15.50 -20.21 17.82
CA TYR A 161 -15.22 -19.16 16.86
C TYR A 161 -16.50 -18.44 16.44
N GLU A 162 -16.41 -17.12 16.35
CA GLU A 162 -17.41 -16.24 15.76
C GLU A 162 -16.71 -15.28 14.79
N LEU A 163 -17.10 -15.33 13.52
CA LEU A 163 -16.73 -14.33 12.54
C LEU A 163 -17.86 -13.29 12.48
N LEU A 164 -17.53 -12.02 12.63
CA LEU A 164 -18.50 -10.94 12.70
C LEU A 164 -18.05 -9.70 11.92
N ASP A 165 -19.02 -8.90 11.51
CA ASP A 165 -18.79 -7.55 10.98
C ASP A 165 -18.40 -6.62 12.15
N PRO A 166 -17.18 -6.02 12.15
CA PRO A 166 -16.74 -5.18 13.26
C PRO A 166 -17.53 -3.88 13.40
N GLU A 167 -18.14 -3.38 12.31
CA GLU A 167 -18.92 -2.14 12.30
C GLU A 167 -20.34 -2.38 12.82
N THR A 168 -21.04 -3.37 12.26
CA THR A 168 -22.44 -3.67 12.63
C THR A 168 -22.58 -4.63 13.81
N ARG A 169 -21.49 -5.32 14.18
CA ARG A 169 -21.45 -6.43 15.16
C ARG A 169 -22.32 -7.61 14.78
N LYS A 170 -22.75 -7.70 13.52
CA LYS A 170 -23.55 -8.80 13.03
C LYS A 170 -22.68 -10.04 12.88
N SER A 171 -23.11 -11.14 13.50
CA SER A 171 -22.48 -12.45 13.32
C SER A 171 -22.64 -12.89 11.85
N LEU A 172 -21.51 -13.25 11.23
CA LEU A 172 -21.44 -13.77 9.87
C LEU A 172 -21.51 -15.29 9.88
N THR A 173 -20.77 -15.93 10.78
CA THR A 173 -20.82 -17.37 11.02
C THR A 173 -20.22 -17.71 12.39
N THR A 174 -20.59 -18.88 12.93
CA THR A 174 -20.09 -19.41 14.19
C THR A 174 -19.71 -20.87 14.05
N GLN A 175 -18.65 -21.30 14.72
CA GLN A 175 -18.21 -22.68 14.71
C GLN A 175 -17.66 -23.10 16.07
N TYR A 176 -18.08 -24.28 16.51
CA TYR A 176 -17.52 -24.96 17.67
C TYR A 176 -16.55 -26.04 17.19
N THR A 177 -15.39 -26.14 17.82
CA THR A 177 -14.36 -27.11 17.45
C THR A 177 -13.49 -27.49 18.65
N GLN A 178 -12.91 -28.69 18.60
CA GLN A 178 -11.82 -29.09 19.50
C GLN A 178 -10.46 -29.07 18.80
N GLU A 179 -10.47 -28.90 17.47
CA GLU A 179 -9.26 -28.79 16.66
C GLU A 179 -8.66 -27.39 16.76
N LEU A 180 -7.32 -27.31 16.85
CA LEU A 180 -6.62 -26.02 16.89
C LEU A 180 -6.67 -25.27 15.56
N THR A 181 -6.79 -26.00 14.45
CA THR A 181 -6.93 -25.45 13.10
C THR A 181 -8.36 -25.64 12.61
N THR A 182 -8.96 -24.60 12.05
CA THR A 182 -10.33 -24.62 11.54
C THR A 182 -10.45 -23.78 10.29
N GLU A 183 -11.28 -24.24 9.35
CA GLU A 183 -11.53 -23.59 8.07
C GLU A 183 -12.95 -23.02 8.01
N PHE A 184 -13.09 -21.80 7.48
CA PHE A 184 -14.36 -21.12 7.24
C PHE A 184 -14.56 -20.89 5.74
N SER A 185 -15.74 -21.27 5.23
CA SER A 185 -16.15 -20.94 3.87
C SER A 185 -16.84 -19.57 3.85
N PRO A 186 -16.27 -18.55 3.19
CA PRO A 186 -16.87 -17.23 3.17
C PRO A 186 -18.12 -17.17 2.29
N GLN A 187 -18.99 -16.20 2.57
CA GLN A 187 -20.13 -15.87 1.73
C GLN A 187 -19.87 -14.58 0.93
N LYS A 188 -20.52 -14.46 -0.22
CA LYS A 188 -20.29 -13.35 -1.16
C LYS A 188 -20.66 -11.98 -0.56
N GLU A 189 -21.62 -11.96 0.35
CA GLU A 189 -22.17 -10.77 0.99
C GLU A 189 -21.39 -10.31 2.23
N TRP A 190 -20.28 -10.99 2.57
CA TRP A 190 -19.47 -10.60 3.72
C TRP A 190 -18.87 -9.19 3.54
N PRO A 191 -18.75 -8.41 4.64
CA PRO A 191 -18.18 -7.08 4.62
C PRO A 191 -16.68 -7.10 4.28
N GLN A 192 -16.13 -5.94 3.94
CA GLN A 192 -14.71 -5.80 3.61
C GLN A 192 -13.76 -6.05 4.79
N GLU A 193 -14.25 -5.88 6.02
CA GLU A 193 -13.52 -6.17 7.25
C GLU A 193 -14.29 -7.22 8.03
N VAL A 194 -13.60 -8.28 8.45
CA VAL A 194 -14.18 -9.36 9.25
C VAL A 194 -13.35 -9.51 10.51
N ARG A 195 -14.02 -9.51 11.67
CA ARG A 195 -13.40 -9.82 12.95
C ARG A 195 -13.60 -11.29 13.26
N ILE A 196 -12.51 -11.99 13.51
CA ILE A 196 -12.49 -13.35 14.05
C ILE A 196 -12.36 -13.21 15.56
N LYS A 197 -13.34 -13.73 16.29
CA LYS A 197 -13.32 -13.85 17.75
C LYS A 197 -13.28 -15.33 18.11
N ALA A 198 -12.29 -15.72 18.89
CA ALA A 198 -12.12 -17.08 19.39
C ALA A 198 -12.28 -17.07 20.90
N VAL A 199 -13.35 -17.69 21.42
CA VAL A 199 -13.49 -17.92 22.86
C VAL A 199 -12.96 -19.32 23.16
N ILE A 200 -11.87 -19.38 23.92
CA ILE A 200 -11.09 -20.60 24.13
C ILE A 200 -11.34 -21.07 25.55
N SER A 201 -11.77 -22.32 25.69
CA SER A 201 -11.88 -23.00 26.97
C SER A 201 -10.65 -23.86 27.18
N PHE A 202 -9.81 -23.45 28.13
CA PHE A 202 -8.69 -24.24 28.64
C PHE A 202 -9.16 -25.09 29.83
N VAL A 203 -8.32 -26.01 30.28
CA VAL A 203 -8.59 -26.83 31.49
C VAL A 203 -8.81 -25.95 32.73
N ASP A 204 -8.03 -24.87 32.87
CA ASP A 204 -7.99 -24.03 34.07
C ASP A 204 -8.78 -22.72 33.93
N GLY A 205 -9.46 -22.47 32.81
CA GLY A 205 -10.24 -21.25 32.60
C GLY A 205 -10.61 -20.96 31.16
N LYS A 206 -11.22 -19.80 30.91
CA LYS A 206 -11.63 -19.34 29.58
C LYS A 206 -10.96 -18.02 29.25
N ASP A 207 -10.56 -17.83 27.99
CA ASP A 207 -10.08 -16.55 27.48
C ASP A 207 -10.62 -16.25 26.08
N THR A 208 -10.44 -15.03 25.58
CA THR A 208 -10.89 -14.61 24.25
C THR A 208 -9.77 -13.95 23.47
N LEU A 209 -9.51 -14.45 22.26
CA LEU A 209 -8.62 -13.80 21.29
C LEU A 209 -9.45 -13.18 20.17
N THR A 210 -8.98 -12.07 19.62
CA THR A 210 -9.59 -11.44 18.45
C THR A 210 -8.53 -11.02 17.45
N THR A 211 -8.83 -11.20 16.16
CA THR A 211 -8.04 -10.62 15.07
C THR A 211 -8.97 -10.17 13.96
N ASP A 212 -8.51 -9.19 13.18
CA ASP A 212 -9.26 -8.68 12.03
C ASP A 212 -8.56 -9.13 10.73
N ILE A 213 -9.36 -9.39 9.70
CA ILE A 213 -8.91 -9.68 8.34
C ILE A 213 -9.62 -8.76 7.35
N GLN A 214 -9.01 -8.59 6.19
CA GLN A 214 -9.66 -7.98 5.04
C GLN A 214 -10.25 -9.05 4.15
N PHE A 215 -11.47 -8.81 3.69
CA PHE A 215 -12.18 -9.68 2.79
C PHE A 215 -12.65 -8.89 1.56
N SER A 216 -12.64 -9.53 0.40
CA SER A 216 -13.16 -8.91 -0.82
C SER A 216 -13.89 -9.92 -1.68
N ASN A 217 -14.99 -9.48 -2.29
CA ASN A 217 -15.45 -10.08 -3.53
C ASN A 217 -14.62 -9.45 -4.68
N PRO A 218 -13.78 -10.21 -5.41
CA PRO A 218 -12.80 -9.62 -6.31
C PRO A 218 -13.42 -8.77 -7.41
N VAL A 219 -12.95 -7.52 -7.52
CA VAL A 219 -13.41 -6.57 -8.56
C VAL A 219 -12.68 -6.73 -9.89
N ALA A 220 -11.63 -7.55 -9.93
CA ALA A 220 -10.93 -7.94 -11.15
C ALA A 220 -10.14 -9.24 -10.93
N TYR A 221 -9.82 -9.95 -12.02
CA TYR A 221 -9.04 -11.17 -12.02
C TYR A 221 -7.89 -11.07 -13.01
N VAL A 222 -6.66 -11.32 -12.59
CA VAL A 222 -5.54 -11.59 -13.52
C VAL A 222 -5.60 -13.07 -13.91
N ASN A 223 -5.82 -13.33 -15.20
CA ASN A 223 -6.11 -14.66 -15.72
C ASN A 223 -4.87 -15.34 -16.34
N SER A 224 -4.11 -14.58 -17.13
CA SER A 224 -2.93 -15.06 -17.85
C SER A 224 -1.98 -13.90 -18.17
N ILE A 225 -0.79 -14.26 -18.63
CA ILE A 225 0.20 -13.36 -19.21
C ILE A 225 0.41 -13.76 -20.67
N GLU A 226 0.49 -12.77 -21.55
CA GLU A 226 0.85 -12.96 -22.96
C GLU A 226 2.36 -13.03 -23.13
N PRO A 227 2.87 -13.50 -24.30
CA PRO A 227 4.29 -13.42 -24.59
C PRO A 227 4.82 -11.99 -24.42
N PRO A 228 5.94 -11.81 -23.70
CA PRO A 228 6.53 -10.50 -23.53
C PRO A 228 7.10 -9.99 -24.86
N TYR A 229 7.16 -8.66 -24.99
CA TYR A 229 7.75 -8.01 -26.15
C TYR A 229 8.59 -6.79 -25.73
N SER A 230 9.55 -6.41 -26.57
CA SER A 230 10.45 -5.28 -26.33
C SER A 230 9.80 -3.98 -26.81
N ALA A 231 9.87 -2.93 -26.00
CA ALA A 231 9.54 -1.57 -26.38
C ALA A 231 10.62 -0.61 -25.86
N GLY A 232 11.60 -0.29 -26.71
CA GLY A 232 12.78 0.48 -26.30
C GLY A 232 13.55 -0.27 -25.20
N SER A 233 13.78 0.39 -24.07
CA SER A 233 14.49 -0.20 -22.93
C SER A 233 13.60 -1.07 -22.04
N ASP A 234 12.31 -1.21 -22.35
CA ASP A 234 11.37 -1.96 -21.51
C ASP A 234 11.00 -3.33 -22.11
N MET A 235 11.05 -4.36 -21.27
CA MET A 235 10.30 -5.60 -21.48
C MET A 235 8.86 -5.38 -21.04
N ILE A 236 7.92 -5.45 -21.98
CA ILE A 236 6.48 -5.33 -21.72
C ILE A 236 5.90 -6.70 -21.39
N LEU A 237 5.12 -6.76 -20.31
CA LEU A 237 4.46 -7.95 -19.78
C LEU A 237 2.93 -7.73 -19.83
N PRO A 238 2.24 -8.19 -20.89
CA PRO A 238 0.80 -7.96 -21.05
C PRO A 238 0.01 -8.96 -20.21
N LEU A 239 -0.76 -8.47 -19.25
CA LEU A 239 -1.64 -9.26 -18.40
C LEU A 239 -3.06 -9.25 -18.97
N ASN A 240 -3.64 -10.43 -19.14
CA ASN A 240 -5.06 -10.56 -19.43
C ASN A 240 -5.85 -10.43 -18.13
N VAL A 241 -6.65 -9.38 -18.03
CA VAL A 241 -7.43 -9.02 -16.84
C VAL A 241 -8.92 -9.05 -17.16
N GLU A 242 -9.67 -9.80 -16.37
CA GLU A 242 -11.13 -9.76 -16.37
C GLU A 242 -11.61 -8.76 -15.31
N VAL A 243 -12.16 -7.63 -15.74
CA VAL A 243 -12.57 -6.51 -14.89
C VAL A 243 -14.07 -6.61 -14.62
N LYS A 244 -14.44 -6.71 -13.33
CA LYS A 244 -15.86 -6.79 -12.92
C LYS A 244 -16.50 -5.42 -12.75
N GLU A 245 -15.71 -4.41 -12.45
CA GLU A 245 -16.17 -3.04 -12.24
C GLU A 245 -15.21 -2.04 -12.87
N SER A 246 -15.71 -1.08 -13.65
CA SER A 246 -14.84 -0.04 -14.22
C SER A 246 -14.19 0.81 -13.12
N GLY A 247 -12.97 1.28 -13.34
CA GLY A 247 -12.29 2.17 -12.39
C GLY A 247 -10.81 2.38 -12.67
N ASN A 248 -10.13 3.08 -11.76
CA ASN A 248 -8.68 3.23 -11.79
C ASN A 248 -8.04 2.05 -11.07
N TYR A 249 -7.25 1.25 -11.77
CA TYR A 249 -6.60 0.06 -11.25
C TYR A 249 -5.10 0.27 -11.08
N ARG A 250 -4.57 -0.22 -9.97
CA ARG A 250 -3.14 -0.42 -9.76
C ARG A 250 -2.89 -1.93 -9.69
N ILE A 251 -2.04 -2.43 -10.57
CA ILE A 251 -1.54 -3.81 -10.48
C ILE A 251 -0.05 -3.75 -10.16
N ARG A 252 0.33 -4.53 -9.14
CA ARG A 252 1.71 -4.72 -8.71
C ARG A 252 2.07 -6.19 -8.81
N ALA A 253 3.29 -6.48 -9.19
CA ALA A 253 3.80 -7.84 -9.22
C ALA A 253 5.31 -7.84 -9.08
N ASN A 254 5.89 -8.98 -8.74
CA ASN A 254 7.33 -9.12 -8.61
C ASN A 254 7.85 -10.05 -9.71
N LEU A 255 8.89 -9.60 -10.41
CA LEU A 255 9.62 -10.35 -11.41
C LEU A 255 10.72 -11.17 -10.72
N PHE A 256 10.77 -12.46 -11.05
CA PHE A 256 11.72 -13.42 -10.53
C PHE A 256 12.42 -14.16 -11.67
N GLN A 257 13.60 -14.71 -11.39
CA GLN A 257 14.16 -15.83 -12.15
C GLN A 257 13.43 -17.13 -11.74
N THR A 258 13.39 -18.13 -12.61
CA THR A 258 12.78 -19.44 -12.30
C THR A 258 13.43 -20.16 -11.09
N ASN A 259 14.69 -19.84 -10.78
CA ASN A 259 15.38 -20.32 -9.56
C ASN A 259 14.89 -19.66 -8.25
N GLY A 260 13.91 -18.74 -8.32
CA GLY A 260 13.33 -18.04 -7.17
C GLY A 260 14.07 -16.78 -6.73
N LYS A 261 15.11 -16.34 -7.46
CA LYS A 261 15.80 -15.08 -7.17
C LYS A 261 14.95 -13.87 -7.62
N PRO A 262 14.65 -12.91 -6.73
CA PRO A 262 13.92 -11.70 -7.12
C PRO A 262 14.77 -10.83 -8.03
N ILE A 263 14.10 -10.14 -8.95
CA ILE A 263 14.71 -9.22 -9.92
C ILE A 263 14.22 -7.81 -9.64
N ALA A 264 12.89 -7.61 -9.72
CA ALA A 264 12.29 -6.29 -9.57
C ALA A 264 10.84 -6.35 -9.10
N SER A 265 10.41 -5.29 -8.41
CA SER A 265 8.99 -5.01 -8.21
C SER A 265 8.49 -4.13 -9.34
N LEU A 266 7.42 -4.58 -9.97
CA LEU A 266 6.77 -3.95 -11.11
C LEU A 266 5.43 -3.37 -10.69
N ASN A 267 5.12 -2.18 -11.16
CA ASN A 267 3.81 -1.58 -10.93
C ASN A 267 3.39 -0.68 -12.08
N ASN A 268 2.08 -0.61 -12.30
CA ASN A 268 1.48 0.36 -13.21
C ASN A 268 0.11 0.79 -12.66
N LYS A 269 -0.42 1.90 -13.17
CA LYS A 269 -1.75 2.43 -12.87
C LYS A 269 -2.46 2.72 -14.19
N GLU A 270 -3.65 2.18 -14.38
CA GLU A 270 -4.44 2.40 -15.60
C GLU A 270 -5.93 2.43 -15.31
N LYS A 271 -6.69 3.19 -16.10
CA LYS A 271 -8.15 3.17 -16.05
C LYS A 271 -8.68 2.02 -16.89
N LEU A 272 -9.35 1.07 -16.26
CA LEU A 272 -9.93 -0.08 -16.92
C LEU A 272 -11.45 0.02 -17.00
N SER A 273 -12.01 -0.44 -18.12
CA SER A 273 -13.44 -0.63 -18.29
C SER A 273 -13.83 -2.05 -17.89
N GLN A 274 -15.07 -2.24 -17.45
CA GLN A 274 -15.63 -3.55 -17.20
C GLN A 274 -15.56 -4.44 -18.46
N GLY A 275 -15.19 -5.70 -18.28
CA GLY A 275 -14.95 -6.68 -19.35
C GLY A 275 -13.50 -7.17 -19.36
N ASP A 276 -13.11 -7.78 -20.46
CA ASP A 276 -11.73 -8.22 -20.66
C ASP A 276 -10.86 -7.04 -21.12
N ALA A 277 -9.68 -6.92 -20.53
CA ALA A 277 -8.70 -5.89 -20.83
C ALA A 277 -7.28 -6.46 -20.78
N VAL A 278 -6.37 -5.79 -21.48
CA VAL A 278 -4.92 -6.02 -21.34
C VAL A 278 -4.37 -4.94 -20.44
N PHE A 279 -3.62 -5.33 -19.41
CA PHE A 279 -2.93 -4.44 -18.50
C PHE A 279 -1.43 -4.69 -18.59
N GLU A 280 -0.64 -3.66 -18.87
CA GLU A 280 0.79 -3.82 -19.10
C GLU A 280 1.61 -3.50 -17.85
N LEU A 281 2.46 -4.45 -17.45
CA LEU A 281 3.60 -4.18 -16.57
C LEU A 281 4.87 -4.02 -17.42
N LYS A 282 5.84 -3.26 -16.91
CA LYS A 282 7.10 -2.98 -17.63
C LYS A 282 8.28 -3.29 -16.74
N ALA A 283 9.26 -4.01 -17.27
CA ALA A 283 10.55 -4.20 -16.64
C ALA A 283 11.63 -3.50 -17.45
N HIS A 284 12.28 -2.50 -16.86
CA HIS A 284 13.29 -1.72 -17.55
C HIS A 284 14.61 -2.48 -17.65
N SER A 285 15.38 -2.28 -18.71
CA SER A 285 16.65 -2.98 -18.97
C SER A 285 17.62 -2.89 -17.79
N SER A 286 17.61 -1.78 -17.05
CA SER A 286 18.46 -1.55 -15.87
C SER A 286 18.29 -2.58 -14.74
N VAL A 287 17.13 -3.24 -14.63
CA VAL A 287 16.89 -4.28 -13.60
C VAL A 287 17.14 -5.69 -14.13
N LEU A 288 17.27 -5.85 -15.46
CA LEU A 288 17.45 -7.12 -16.13
C LEU A 288 18.95 -7.41 -16.27
N LYS A 289 19.33 -8.68 -16.16
CA LYS A 289 20.72 -9.13 -16.33
C LYS A 289 20.78 -10.13 -17.47
N ASN A 290 21.78 -9.99 -18.33
CA ASN A 290 21.92 -10.76 -19.58
C ASN A 290 22.08 -12.28 -19.38
N ASP A 291 22.28 -12.75 -18.16
CA ASP A 291 22.40 -14.17 -17.81
C ASP A 291 21.04 -14.84 -17.51
N VAL A 292 19.93 -14.09 -17.55
CA VAL A 292 18.58 -14.60 -17.26
C VAL A 292 17.81 -14.88 -18.54
N THR A 293 17.39 -16.13 -18.73
CA THR A 293 16.62 -16.54 -19.91
C THR A 293 15.19 -16.93 -19.59
N GLU A 294 14.88 -17.20 -18.33
CA GLU A 294 13.57 -17.65 -17.87
C GLU A 294 13.10 -16.81 -16.68
N PHE A 295 11.87 -16.33 -16.77
CA PHE A 295 11.29 -15.42 -15.79
C PHE A 295 9.97 -15.95 -15.25
N GLU A 296 9.63 -15.49 -14.05
CA GLU A 296 8.34 -15.70 -13.44
C GLU A 296 7.78 -14.42 -12.86
N LEU A 297 6.47 -14.26 -12.94
CA LEU A 297 5.73 -13.20 -12.29
C LEU A 297 5.00 -13.77 -11.07
N ARG A 298 5.26 -13.20 -9.89
CA ARG A 298 4.73 -13.65 -8.60
C ARG A 298 4.17 -12.48 -7.78
N ASN A 299 3.53 -12.79 -6.65
CA ASN A 299 3.04 -11.81 -5.66
C ASN A 299 2.11 -10.71 -6.25
N ILE A 300 1.26 -11.10 -7.20
CA ILE A 300 0.39 -10.16 -7.90
C ILE A 300 -0.65 -9.57 -6.94
N THR A 301 -0.70 -8.25 -6.87
CA THR A 301 -1.68 -7.47 -6.09
C THR A 301 -2.49 -6.61 -7.05
N VAL A 302 -3.81 -6.73 -6.99
CA VAL A 302 -4.75 -5.98 -7.84
C VAL A 302 -5.61 -5.08 -6.96
N GLU A 303 -5.55 -3.78 -7.20
CA GLU A 303 -6.25 -2.76 -6.42
C GLU A 303 -7.08 -1.89 -7.34
N LYS A 304 -8.40 -1.79 -7.10
CA LYS A 304 -9.22 -0.70 -7.62
C LYS A 304 -9.06 0.47 -6.65
N MET A 305 -8.37 1.51 -7.12
CA MET A 305 -8.14 2.73 -6.37
C MET A 305 -9.46 3.46 -6.12
N SER A 306 -9.49 4.24 -5.03
CA SER A 306 -10.64 5.07 -4.70
C SER A 306 -10.77 6.21 -5.71
N ASP A 307 -11.99 6.44 -6.21
CA ASP A 307 -12.24 7.54 -7.13
C ASP A 307 -12.50 8.87 -6.39
N PHE A 308 -12.83 8.80 -5.09
CA PHE A 308 -13.09 9.97 -4.23
C PHE A 308 -12.62 9.77 -2.78
N PRO A 309 -12.39 10.85 -2.00
CA PRO A 309 -12.04 10.74 -0.60
C PRO A 309 -13.12 9.97 0.20
N GLY A 310 -12.69 8.96 0.97
CA GLY A 310 -13.55 8.20 1.87
C GLY A 310 -14.12 6.88 1.32
N GLU A 311 -14.01 6.60 0.01
CA GLU A 311 -14.30 5.26 -0.52
C GLU A 311 -13.13 4.30 -0.18
N LYS A 312 -13.47 3.10 0.32
CA LYS A 312 -12.49 2.07 0.67
C LYS A 312 -11.87 1.50 -0.61
N THR A 313 -10.56 1.27 -0.59
CA THR A 313 -9.87 0.53 -1.66
C THR A 313 -10.47 -0.86 -1.79
N ARG A 314 -10.77 -1.27 -3.03
CA ARG A 314 -11.27 -2.62 -3.33
C ARG A 314 -10.21 -3.44 -4.03
N TYR A 315 -10.27 -4.74 -3.85
CA TYR A 315 -9.23 -5.66 -4.29
C TYR A 315 -9.74 -6.62 -5.35
N GLY A 316 -8.89 -6.86 -6.36
CA GLY A 316 -9.02 -8.02 -7.23
C GLY A 316 -8.15 -9.16 -6.73
N THR A 317 -8.05 -10.22 -7.53
CA THR A 317 -7.17 -11.36 -7.22
C THR A 317 -6.49 -11.89 -8.48
N SER A 318 -5.47 -12.72 -8.30
CA SER A 318 -4.86 -13.47 -9.39
C SER A 318 -5.34 -14.91 -9.35
N ARG A 319 -5.69 -15.48 -10.51
CA ARG A 319 -6.10 -16.90 -10.58
C ARG A 319 -4.93 -17.87 -10.41
N LYS A 320 -3.70 -17.40 -10.56
CA LYS A 320 -2.47 -18.18 -10.32
C LYS A 320 -1.53 -17.41 -9.41
N THR A 321 -0.81 -18.13 -8.56
CA THR A 321 0.22 -17.55 -7.68
C THR A 321 1.52 -17.25 -8.43
N VAL A 322 1.79 -18.01 -9.49
CA VAL A 322 2.97 -17.90 -10.35
C VAL A 322 2.54 -17.95 -11.81
N PHE A 323 3.04 -17.01 -12.61
CA PHE A 323 2.98 -17.07 -14.06
C PHE A 323 4.40 -17.24 -14.62
N THR A 324 4.65 -18.36 -15.28
CA THR A 324 5.86 -18.53 -16.08
C THR A 324 5.78 -17.63 -17.30
N ILE A 325 6.81 -16.83 -17.51
CA ILE A 325 6.94 -15.95 -18.67
C ILE A 325 7.67 -16.76 -19.76
N SER A 326 7.10 -16.79 -20.97
CA SER A 326 7.79 -17.41 -22.11
C SER A 326 9.15 -16.76 -22.34
N SER A 327 10.10 -17.51 -22.90
CA SER A 327 11.47 -17.02 -23.17
C SER A 327 11.46 -15.63 -23.80
N PHE A 328 12.19 -14.69 -23.20
CA PHE A 328 12.35 -13.33 -23.70
C PHE A 328 13.83 -13.07 -23.99
N ASP A 329 14.13 -12.48 -25.14
CA ASP A 329 15.49 -12.11 -25.50
C ASP A 329 15.82 -10.71 -24.96
N ILE A 330 16.55 -10.63 -23.86
CA ILE A 330 16.98 -9.35 -23.26
C ILE A 330 17.80 -8.52 -24.26
N SER A 331 18.52 -9.16 -25.20
CA SER A 331 19.33 -8.43 -26.18
C SER A 331 18.50 -7.64 -27.20
N SER A 332 17.18 -7.84 -27.22
CA SER A 332 16.24 -7.02 -28.01
C SER A 332 15.95 -5.64 -27.39
N LEU A 333 16.32 -5.40 -26.13
CA LEU A 333 16.12 -4.13 -25.45
C LEU A 333 17.17 -3.10 -25.86
N SER A 334 16.79 -1.83 -25.89
CA SER A 334 17.77 -0.74 -26.00
C SER A 334 18.55 -0.55 -24.69
N ASP A 335 19.79 -0.09 -24.83
CA ASP A 335 20.69 0.24 -23.72
C ASP A 335 20.54 1.71 -23.26
N GLU A 336 19.35 2.30 -23.47
CA GLU A 336 19.10 3.67 -23.05
C GLU A 336 18.86 3.68 -21.53
N PRO A 337 19.64 4.45 -20.75
CA PRO A 337 19.42 4.57 -19.32
C PRO A 337 18.15 5.35 -19.04
N TYR A 338 17.51 5.03 -17.92
CA TYR A 338 16.32 5.75 -17.49
C TYR A 338 16.59 7.25 -17.33
N GLN A 339 15.65 8.06 -17.84
CA GLN A 339 15.69 9.50 -17.72
C GLN A 339 14.64 9.95 -16.70
N MET A 340 15.08 10.62 -15.64
CA MET A 340 14.19 11.20 -14.64
C MET A 340 13.17 12.14 -15.29
N SER A 341 11.93 12.06 -14.84
CA SER A 341 10.90 13.05 -15.11
C SER A 341 11.26 14.42 -14.52
N GLU A 342 10.64 15.48 -15.02
CA GLU A 342 10.84 16.83 -14.46
C GLU A 342 10.46 16.90 -12.97
N GLN A 343 9.41 16.18 -12.56
CA GLN A 343 8.98 16.10 -11.16
C GLN A 343 10.06 15.46 -10.26
N GLU A 344 10.69 14.38 -10.74
CA GLU A 344 11.78 13.72 -10.02
C GLU A 344 13.03 14.61 -9.92
N LYS A 345 13.34 15.35 -10.99
CA LYS A 345 14.43 16.34 -10.99
C LYS A 345 14.16 17.47 -10.01
N GLU A 346 12.95 18.02 -9.98
CA GLU A 346 12.55 19.07 -9.04
C GLU A 346 12.65 18.59 -7.59
N ARG A 347 12.19 17.37 -7.30
CA ARG A 347 12.31 16.77 -5.97
C ARG A 347 13.76 16.58 -5.55
N LEU A 348 14.62 16.11 -6.45
CA LEU A 348 16.05 15.97 -6.17
C LEU A 348 16.69 17.34 -5.90
N ARG A 349 16.34 18.39 -6.66
CA ARG A 349 16.80 19.76 -6.41
C ARG A 349 16.37 20.24 -5.02
N PHE A 350 15.10 20.08 -4.68
CA PHE A 350 14.58 20.43 -3.35
C PHE A 350 15.35 19.76 -2.21
N LEU A 351 15.60 18.44 -2.31
CA LEU A 351 16.36 17.71 -1.30
C LEU A 351 17.81 18.19 -1.19
N ASN A 352 18.43 18.55 -2.32
CA ASN A 352 19.78 19.11 -2.36
C ASN A 352 19.85 20.52 -1.75
N ASP A 353 18.89 21.38 -2.06
CA ASP A 353 18.88 22.76 -1.58
C ASP A 353 18.76 22.80 -0.05
N ILE A 354 17.92 21.94 0.53
CA ILE A 354 17.80 21.81 1.99
C ILE A 354 19.09 21.24 2.61
N ALA A 355 19.76 20.32 1.92
CA ALA A 355 21.02 19.74 2.38
C ALA A 355 22.22 20.69 2.31
N GLN A 356 22.06 21.86 1.68
CA GLN A 356 23.12 22.86 1.50
C GLN A 356 22.87 24.16 2.28
N GLN A 357 21.74 24.27 2.99
CA GLN A 357 21.43 25.33 3.97
C GLN A 357 22.06 25.03 5.33
#